data_AF-A0A6A3RAP1-F1
#
_entry.id   AF-A0A6A3RAP1-F1
#
_cell.length_a   1.000
_cell.length_b   1.000
_cell.length_c   1.000
_cell.angle_alpha   90.00
_cell.angle_beta   90.00
_cell.angle_gamma   90.00
#
_symmetry.space_group_name_H-M   'P 1'
#
loop_
_entity.id
_entity.type
_entity.pdbx_description
1 polymer ?
#
loop_
_entity_poly.entity_id
_entity_poly.type
_entity_poly.pdbx_seq_one_letter_code
_entity_poly.pdbx_strand_id
1 'polypeptide(L)'
;MKELDRSGELLALCYREQWAKATKLLSDENLTPSTVASALHQAVVDSREEVLMFLLKTARRDFLKLNTSMQKDGKTLLHLALDSNNLGVRPMDLMTWTAIVHPTIMVPLQDDVLHLQQRNELQRQHTRALHETTASMERDEQNLIARAQEIQDDVAAARAFRTGVEEQIRRAQDMEREFTTQIEAEEVKLQWIRGEVARLHTQNGSADMEVARINDETQRLFAAGAALRLKHELQEQGRSNVAAQRAIKCEAIGMLRQFPGNEALQIRALRALLVMCKKSSVRRQLLIYGLEDAIVEVLRQLPRQASVHVAVCQLVMLLSCTSNDPEIMRTWQTKELVEALLAACMSVEADSPTILSEVYRCTSDVFARIKMTTQLHEIGGTELRELLDGATKRLHAAQLNTK
;
A
#
# COMPACT_ATOMS: atom_id res chain seq x y z
N MET A 1 -58.08 -39.91 -107.82
CA MET A 1 -57.81 -39.99 -109.27
C MET A 1 -57.51 -41.44 -109.58
N LYS A 2 -58.18 -42.05 -110.57
CA LYS A 2 -57.90 -43.43 -110.98
C LYS A 2 -56.49 -43.46 -111.56
N GLU A 3 -55.54 -44.12 -110.90
CA GLU A 3 -54.28 -44.51 -111.52
C GLU A 3 -54.65 -45.34 -112.75
N LEU A 4 -54.49 -44.76 -113.95
CA LEU A 4 -54.59 -45.55 -115.17
C LEU A 4 -53.55 -46.66 -115.06
N ASP A 5 -53.98 -47.90 -115.32
CA ASP A 5 -53.14 -49.10 -115.27
C ASP A 5 -52.10 -49.07 -116.40
N ARG A 6 -51.07 -48.23 -116.21
CA ARG A 6 -49.95 -48.03 -117.14
C ARG A 6 -49.14 -49.32 -117.31
N SER A 7 -49.25 -50.27 -116.38
CA SER A 7 -48.61 -51.58 -116.47
C SER A 7 -49.28 -52.46 -117.52
N GLY A 8 -50.62 -52.50 -117.52
CA GLY A 8 -51.42 -53.16 -118.55
C GLY A 8 -51.28 -52.50 -119.92
N GLU A 9 -51.18 -51.18 -119.98
CA GLU A 9 -50.93 -50.44 -121.24
C GLU A 9 -49.55 -50.76 -121.84
N LEU A 10 -48.50 -50.80 -121.00
CA LEU A 10 -47.15 -51.18 -121.43
C LEU A 10 -47.11 -52.62 -121.96
N LEU A 11 -47.70 -53.57 -121.23
CA LEU A 11 -47.77 -54.98 -121.64
C LEU A 11 -48.57 -55.15 -122.94
N ALA A 12 -49.69 -54.46 -123.09
CA ALA A 12 -50.51 -54.53 -124.30
C ALA A 12 -49.78 -53.96 -125.54
N LEU A 13 -48.97 -52.91 -125.38
CA LEU A 13 -48.14 -52.37 -126.45
C LEU A 13 -47.00 -53.33 -126.82
N CYS A 14 -46.38 -53.98 -125.83
CA CYS A 14 -45.34 -54.99 -126.06
C CYS A 14 -45.90 -56.27 -126.72
N TYR A 15 -47.07 -56.76 -126.31
CA TYR A 15 -47.72 -57.93 -126.93
C TYR A 15 -48.26 -57.66 -128.34
N ARG A 16 -48.52 -56.40 -128.69
CA ARG A 16 -48.89 -55.98 -130.06
C ARG A 16 -47.68 -55.54 -130.89
N GLU A 17 -46.46 -55.78 -130.40
CA GLU A 17 -45.18 -55.44 -131.05
C GLU A 17 -45.04 -53.96 -131.44
N GLN A 18 -45.74 -53.06 -130.74
CA GLN A 18 -45.68 -51.62 -130.98
C GLN A 18 -44.49 -50.99 -130.22
N TRP A 19 -43.28 -51.51 -130.48
CA TRP A 19 -42.05 -51.21 -129.74
C TRP A 19 -41.73 -49.71 -129.66
N ALA A 20 -41.93 -48.95 -130.74
CA ALA A 20 -41.67 -47.51 -130.75
C ALA A 20 -42.56 -46.73 -129.75
N LYS A 21 -43.82 -47.15 -129.58
CA LYS A 21 -44.73 -46.55 -128.59
C LYS A 21 -44.40 -47.01 -127.18
N ALA A 22 -44.04 -48.28 -127.01
CA ALA A 22 -43.59 -48.82 -125.73
C ALA A 22 -42.30 -48.12 -125.23
N THR A 23 -41.33 -47.86 -126.10
CA THR A 23 -40.10 -47.11 -125.76
C THR A 23 -40.41 -45.68 -125.32
N LYS A 24 -41.36 -45.02 -125.98
CA LYS A 24 -41.81 -43.67 -125.58
C LYS A 24 -42.44 -43.68 -124.19
N LEU A 25 -43.23 -44.72 -123.87
CA LEU A 25 -43.83 -44.92 -122.55
C LEU A 25 -42.77 -45.22 -121.47
N LEU A 26 -41.75 -46.03 -121.79
CA LEU A 26 -40.62 -46.34 -120.91
C LEU A 26 -39.72 -45.13 -120.60
N SER A 27 -39.79 -44.10 -121.44
CA SER A 27 -39.03 -42.86 -121.30
C SER A 27 -39.77 -41.75 -120.54
N ASP A 28 -41.07 -41.92 -120.26
CA ASP A 28 -41.91 -40.97 -119.51
C ASP A 28 -41.39 -40.79 -118.08
N GLU A 29 -41.25 -39.54 -117.63
CA GLU A 29 -40.79 -39.20 -116.27
C GLU A 29 -41.77 -39.66 -115.18
N ASN A 30 -43.04 -39.85 -115.54
CA ASN A 30 -44.09 -40.29 -114.61
C ASN A 30 -44.21 -41.82 -114.50
N LEU A 31 -43.24 -42.59 -115.04
CA LEU A 31 -43.23 -44.04 -114.94
C LEU A 31 -42.59 -44.47 -113.60
N THR A 32 -43.29 -45.31 -112.83
CA THR A 32 -42.76 -45.82 -111.56
C THR A 32 -41.97 -47.12 -111.76
N PRO A 33 -40.96 -47.41 -110.91
CA PRO A 33 -40.25 -48.69 -110.92
C PRO A 33 -41.20 -49.90 -110.77
N SER A 34 -42.31 -49.73 -110.03
CA SER A 34 -43.30 -50.78 -109.79
C SER A 34 -44.06 -51.21 -111.06
N THR A 35 -44.25 -50.29 -111.99
CA THR A 35 -44.92 -50.54 -113.29
C THR A 35 -44.05 -51.42 -114.18
N VAL A 36 -42.75 -51.11 -114.26
CA VAL A 36 -41.76 -51.91 -115.02
C VAL A 36 -41.56 -53.27 -114.39
N ALA A 37 -41.45 -53.33 -113.05
CA ALA A 37 -41.36 -54.58 -112.32
C ALA A 37 -42.56 -55.48 -112.59
N SER A 38 -43.80 -54.96 -112.52
CA SER A 38 -45.00 -55.76 -112.78
C SER A 38 -45.04 -56.30 -114.21
N ALA A 39 -44.64 -55.50 -115.20
CA ALA A 39 -44.52 -55.94 -116.59
C ALA A 39 -43.44 -57.01 -116.79
N LEU A 40 -42.30 -56.90 -116.10
CA LEU A 40 -41.24 -57.91 -116.11
C LEU A 40 -41.73 -59.24 -115.50
N HIS A 41 -42.42 -59.20 -114.36
CA HIS A 41 -42.98 -60.42 -113.74
C HIS A 41 -43.99 -61.10 -114.67
N GLN A 42 -44.90 -60.34 -115.30
CA GLN A 42 -45.91 -60.90 -116.21
C GLN A 42 -45.29 -61.49 -117.49
N ALA A 43 -44.25 -60.86 -118.04
CA ALA A 43 -43.52 -61.40 -119.19
C ALA A 43 -42.83 -62.74 -118.90
N VAL A 44 -42.32 -62.94 -117.67
CA VAL A 44 -41.74 -64.22 -117.22
C VAL A 44 -42.82 -65.29 -117.02
N VAL A 45 -43.96 -64.93 -116.41
CA VAL A 45 -45.10 -65.86 -116.23
C VAL A 45 -45.63 -66.33 -117.59
N ASP A 46 -45.82 -65.42 -118.54
CA ASP A 46 -46.36 -65.72 -119.86
C ASP A 46 -45.32 -66.27 -120.85
N SER A 47 -44.08 -66.49 -120.40
CA SER A 47 -42.98 -67.07 -121.18
C SER A 47 -42.69 -66.32 -122.50
N ARG A 48 -42.80 -64.99 -122.49
CA ARG A 48 -42.57 -64.12 -123.67
C ARG A 48 -41.16 -63.53 -123.63
N GLU A 49 -40.19 -64.31 -124.08
CA GLU A 49 -38.76 -63.95 -124.07
C GLU A 49 -38.48 -62.61 -124.77
N GLU A 50 -39.11 -62.36 -125.91
CA GLU A 50 -38.88 -61.12 -126.68
C GLU A 50 -39.30 -59.87 -125.91
N VAL A 51 -40.41 -59.94 -125.17
CA VAL A 51 -40.92 -58.85 -124.33
C VAL A 51 -40.01 -58.64 -123.12
N LEU A 52 -39.55 -59.73 -122.49
CA LEU A 52 -38.60 -59.68 -121.38
C LEU A 52 -37.29 -59.01 -121.81
N MET A 53 -36.73 -59.43 -122.94
CA MET A 53 -35.48 -58.89 -123.47
C MET A 53 -35.62 -57.43 -123.89
N PHE A 54 -36.78 -57.04 -124.44
CA PHE A 54 -37.07 -55.64 -124.74
C PHE A 54 -37.09 -54.78 -123.45
N LEU A 55 -37.83 -55.21 -122.42
CA LEU A 55 -37.90 -54.46 -121.16
C LEU A 55 -36.55 -54.35 -120.46
N LEU A 56 -35.74 -55.41 -120.44
CA LEU A 56 -34.39 -55.41 -119.87
C LEU A 56 -33.42 -54.49 -120.62
N LYS A 57 -33.54 -54.38 -121.95
CA LYS A 57 -32.66 -53.54 -122.77
C LYS A 57 -33.08 -52.07 -122.78
N THR A 58 -34.38 -51.79 -122.72
CA THR A 58 -34.93 -50.45 -122.99
C THR A 58 -35.30 -49.69 -121.72
N ALA A 59 -35.58 -50.36 -120.59
CA ALA A 59 -35.89 -49.67 -119.35
C ALA A 59 -34.65 -48.99 -118.71
N ARG A 60 -34.87 -47.89 -117.98
CA ARG A 60 -33.82 -47.18 -117.23
C ARG A 60 -33.20 -48.12 -116.19
N ARG A 61 -31.87 -48.09 -116.03
CA ARG A 61 -31.13 -48.96 -115.08
C ARG A 61 -31.62 -48.84 -113.63
N ASP A 62 -32.11 -47.66 -113.24
CA ASP A 62 -32.63 -47.41 -111.90
C ASP A 62 -33.93 -48.19 -111.61
N PHE A 63 -34.67 -48.57 -112.66
CA PHE A 63 -35.87 -49.42 -112.58
C PHE A 63 -35.54 -50.91 -112.62
N LEU A 64 -34.33 -51.27 -113.06
CA LEU A 64 -33.86 -52.65 -113.23
C LEU A 64 -33.08 -53.17 -112.01
N LYS A 65 -33.42 -52.72 -110.78
CA LYS A 65 -32.99 -53.38 -109.54
C LYS A 65 -33.71 -54.74 -109.40
N LEU A 66 -33.31 -55.65 -110.29
CA LEU A 66 -33.90 -56.95 -110.61
C LEU A 66 -34.02 -57.92 -109.41
N ASN A 67 -33.26 -57.68 -108.34
CA ASN A 67 -33.26 -58.53 -107.13
C ASN A 67 -34.12 -58.00 -105.96
N THR A 68 -34.74 -56.82 -106.07
CA THR A 68 -35.52 -56.24 -104.96
C THR A 68 -36.97 -55.95 -105.29
N SER A 69 -37.39 -56.09 -106.55
CA SER A 69 -38.81 -55.99 -106.89
C SER A 69 -39.52 -57.29 -106.56
N MET A 70 -40.19 -57.32 -105.41
CA MET A 70 -41.05 -58.43 -105.00
C MET A 70 -42.47 -58.16 -105.53
N GLN A 71 -43.14 -59.18 -106.07
CA GLN A 71 -44.60 -59.13 -106.25
C GLN A 71 -45.29 -59.00 -104.87
N LYS A 72 -46.59 -58.69 -104.84
CA LYS A 72 -47.39 -58.63 -103.60
C LYS A 72 -47.27 -59.91 -102.75
N ASP A 73 -46.92 -61.02 -103.38
CA ASP A 73 -46.81 -62.35 -102.77
C ASP A 73 -45.37 -62.67 -102.32
N GLY A 74 -44.46 -61.70 -102.37
CA GLY A 74 -43.06 -61.84 -101.95
C GLY A 74 -42.14 -62.59 -102.91
N LYS A 75 -42.66 -63.08 -104.04
CA LYS A 75 -41.87 -63.78 -105.06
C LYS A 75 -41.02 -62.79 -105.88
N THR A 76 -39.75 -63.13 -106.08
CA THR A 76 -38.85 -62.39 -106.99
C THR A 76 -38.97 -62.91 -108.42
N LEU A 77 -38.43 -62.18 -109.39
CA LEU A 77 -38.32 -62.62 -110.79
C LEU A 77 -37.69 -64.01 -110.94
N LEU A 78 -36.69 -64.36 -110.10
CA LEU A 78 -36.06 -65.68 -110.13
C LEU A 78 -37.00 -66.78 -109.62
N HIS A 79 -37.80 -66.51 -108.59
CA HIS A 79 -38.81 -67.46 -108.08
C HIS A 79 -39.87 -67.73 -109.15
N LEU A 80 -40.35 -66.70 -109.86
CA LEU A 80 -41.31 -66.88 -110.95
C LEU A 80 -40.71 -67.62 -112.15
N ALA A 81 -39.44 -67.38 -112.48
CA ALA A 81 -38.75 -68.09 -113.57
C ALA A 81 -38.50 -69.58 -113.24
N LEU A 82 -38.28 -69.90 -111.96
CA LEU A 82 -38.17 -71.28 -111.47
C LEU A 82 -39.54 -71.98 -111.42
N ASP A 83 -40.59 -71.31 -110.93
CA ASP A 83 -41.96 -71.84 -110.85
C ASP A 83 -42.59 -72.04 -112.24
N SER A 84 -42.29 -71.18 -113.21
CA SER A 84 -42.74 -71.28 -114.62
C SER A 84 -41.90 -72.25 -115.47
N ASN A 85 -40.91 -72.93 -114.86
CA ASN A 85 -40.02 -73.89 -115.50
C ASN A 85 -39.17 -73.31 -116.65
N ASN A 86 -38.89 -72.00 -116.59
CA ASN A 86 -38.23 -71.23 -117.65
C ASN A 86 -36.68 -71.19 -117.56
N LEU A 87 -36.07 -71.78 -116.52
CA LEU A 87 -34.60 -71.80 -116.34
C LEU A 87 -33.93 -73.17 -116.44
N GLY A 88 -34.65 -74.26 -116.74
CA GLY A 88 -34.03 -75.56 -117.09
C GLY A 88 -33.10 -76.20 -116.04
N VAL A 89 -33.04 -75.71 -114.80
CA VAL A 89 -32.22 -76.28 -113.72
C VAL A 89 -33.02 -77.37 -113.01
N ARG A 90 -32.52 -78.62 -113.06
CA ARG A 90 -33.19 -79.76 -112.43
C ARG A 90 -32.96 -79.77 -110.91
N PRO A 91 -33.95 -80.16 -110.08
CA PRO A 91 -33.84 -80.20 -108.61
C PRO A 91 -32.67 -81.00 -108.02
N MET A 92 -32.02 -81.84 -108.83
CA MET A 92 -30.99 -82.78 -108.38
C MET A 92 -29.65 -82.11 -108.05
N ASP A 93 -29.34 -80.92 -108.61
CA ASP A 93 -28.07 -80.22 -108.39
C ASP A 93 -28.04 -79.38 -107.08
N LEU A 94 -29.19 -79.10 -106.48
CA LEU A 94 -29.28 -78.34 -105.22
C LEU A 94 -28.96 -79.22 -103.99
N MET A 95 -29.29 -80.51 -104.06
CA MET A 95 -29.05 -81.47 -102.97
C MET A 95 -27.57 -81.83 -102.81
N THR A 96 -26.83 -81.96 -103.91
CA THR A 96 -25.39 -82.26 -103.89
C THR A 96 -24.57 -81.09 -103.35
N TRP A 97 -24.97 -79.85 -103.66
CA TRP A 97 -24.30 -78.66 -103.17
C TRP A 97 -24.50 -78.45 -101.66
N THR A 98 -25.73 -78.64 -101.17
CA THR A 98 -26.04 -78.58 -99.73
C THR A 98 -25.37 -79.71 -98.95
N ALA A 99 -25.29 -80.93 -99.48
CA ALA A 99 -24.64 -82.06 -98.83
C ALA A 99 -23.13 -81.89 -98.61
N ILE A 100 -22.43 -81.13 -99.46
CA ILE A 100 -20.99 -80.90 -99.34
C ILE A 100 -20.68 -79.62 -98.56
N VAL A 101 -21.36 -78.52 -98.90
CA VAL A 101 -21.06 -77.20 -98.34
C VAL A 101 -21.52 -77.06 -96.89
N HIS A 102 -22.64 -77.69 -96.52
CA HIS A 102 -23.17 -77.57 -95.16
C HIS A 102 -22.22 -78.16 -94.10
N PRO A 103 -21.80 -79.46 -94.15
CA PRO A 103 -20.92 -80.00 -93.13
C PRO A 103 -19.47 -79.46 -93.22
N THR A 104 -18.98 -79.11 -94.41
CA THR A 104 -17.57 -78.72 -94.59
C THR A 104 -17.32 -77.23 -94.31
N ILE A 105 -18.31 -76.37 -94.55
CA ILE A 105 -18.15 -74.91 -94.43
C ILE A 105 -19.12 -74.33 -93.40
N MET A 106 -20.41 -74.65 -93.49
CA MET A 106 -21.41 -74.01 -92.61
C MET A 106 -21.30 -74.45 -91.16
N VAL A 107 -21.06 -75.74 -90.89
CA VAL A 107 -20.92 -76.25 -89.51
C VAL A 107 -19.72 -75.64 -88.78
N PRO A 108 -18.48 -75.64 -89.34
CA PRO A 108 -17.35 -74.96 -88.69
C PRO A 108 -17.59 -73.47 -88.47
N LEU A 109 -18.24 -72.78 -89.42
CA LEU A 109 -18.60 -71.37 -89.23
C LEU A 109 -19.65 -71.16 -88.14
N GLN A 110 -20.62 -72.07 -88.00
CA GLN A 110 -21.60 -72.03 -86.90
C GLN A 110 -20.93 -72.26 -85.54
N ASP A 111 -19.99 -73.20 -85.45
CA ASP A 111 -19.22 -73.46 -84.25
C ASP A 111 -18.31 -72.27 -83.89
N ASP A 112 -17.63 -71.67 -84.87
CA ASP A 112 -16.81 -70.46 -84.68
C ASP A 112 -17.68 -69.28 -84.20
N VAL A 113 -18.86 -69.09 -84.79
CA VAL A 113 -19.82 -68.06 -84.35
C VAL A 113 -20.27 -68.32 -82.92
N LEU A 114 -20.56 -69.58 -82.55
CA LEU A 114 -20.95 -69.93 -81.19
C LEU A 114 -19.82 -69.67 -80.18
N HIS A 115 -18.58 -70.05 -80.50
CA HIS A 115 -17.41 -69.79 -79.65
C HIS A 115 -17.14 -68.28 -79.50
N LEU A 116 -17.27 -67.50 -80.58
CA LEU A 116 -17.13 -66.04 -80.52
C LEU A 116 -18.23 -65.40 -79.67
N GLN A 117 -19.47 -65.91 -79.72
CA GLN A 117 -20.56 -65.43 -78.87
C GLN A 117 -20.28 -65.72 -77.39
N GLN A 118 -19.84 -66.94 -77.05
CA GLN A 118 -19.47 -67.31 -75.69
C GLN A 118 -18.31 -66.46 -75.15
N ARG A 119 -17.26 -66.25 -75.96
CA ARG A 119 -16.11 -65.41 -75.60
C ARG A 119 -16.52 -63.94 -75.40
N ASN A 120 -17.39 -63.41 -76.26
CA ASN A 120 -17.91 -62.05 -76.11
C ASN A 120 -18.74 -61.89 -74.84
N GLU A 121 -19.55 -62.90 -74.47
CA GLU A 121 -20.34 -62.84 -73.25
C GLU A 121 -19.44 -62.87 -71.99
N LEU A 122 -18.43 -63.73 -71.98
CA LEU A 122 -17.44 -63.77 -70.91
C LEU A 122 -16.66 -62.44 -70.81
N GLN A 123 -16.29 -61.85 -71.95
CA GLN A 123 -15.65 -60.53 -71.98
C GLN A 123 -16.59 -59.43 -71.46
N ARG A 124 -17.89 -59.46 -71.77
CA ARG A 124 -18.87 -58.52 -71.21
C ARG A 124 -18.99 -58.66 -69.69
N GLN A 125 -18.99 -59.88 -69.17
CA GLN A 125 -19.03 -60.13 -67.73
C GLN A 125 -17.78 -59.57 -67.03
N HIS A 126 -16.59 -59.80 -67.59
CA HIS A 126 -15.36 -59.20 -67.05
C HIS A 126 -15.37 -57.68 -67.12
N THR A 127 -15.82 -57.10 -68.23
CA THR A 127 -15.93 -55.64 -68.36
C THR A 127 -16.91 -55.07 -67.32
N ARG A 128 -18.05 -55.72 -67.07
CA ARG A 128 -18.99 -55.31 -66.01
C ARG A 128 -18.37 -55.36 -64.62
N ALA A 129 -17.70 -56.46 -64.27
CA ALA A 129 -17.01 -56.60 -62.99
C ALA A 129 -15.92 -55.52 -62.81
N LEU A 130 -15.15 -55.24 -63.86
CA LEU A 130 -14.17 -54.15 -63.84
C LEU A 130 -14.83 -52.78 -63.59
N HIS A 131 -15.93 -52.47 -64.29
CA HIS A 131 -16.66 -51.22 -64.08
C HIS A 131 -17.21 -51.10 -62.65
N GLU A 132 -17.73 -52.19 -62.07
CA GLU A 132 -18.18 -52.21 -60.68
C GLU A 132 -17.03 -51.96 -59.71
N THR A 133 -15.87 -52.59 -59.93
CA THR A 133 -14.68 -52.35 -59.08
C THR A 133 -14.15 -50.93 -59.22
N THR A 134 -14.09 -50.38 -60.44
CA THR A 134 -13.66 -48.99 -60.67
C THR A 134 -14.59 -48.01 -59.98
N ALA A 135 -15.92 -48.18 -60.13
CA ALA A 135 -16.90 -47.33 -59.46
C ALA A 135 -16.85 -47.45 -57.93
N SER A 136 -16.46 -48.61 -57.40
CA SER A 136 -16.21 -48.77 -55.96
C SER A 136 -14.96 -48.00 -55.52
N MET A 137 -13.87 -48.13 -56.27
CA MET A 137 -12.61 -47.42 -55.97
C MET A 137 -12.76 -45.90 -56.06
N GLU A 138 -13.52 -45.38 -57.04
CA GLU A 138 -13.82 -43.95 -57.16
C GLU A 138 -14.61 -43.43 -55.95
N ARG A 139 -15.58 -44.22 -55.45
CA ARG A 139 -16.31 -43.88 -54.22
C ARG A 139 -15.41 -43.90 -53.00
N ASP A 140 -14.52 -44.89 -52.89
CA ASP A 140 -13.58 -44.97 -51.79
C ASP A 140 -12.57 -43.82 -51.81
N GLU A 141 -12.10 -43.41 -52.98
CA GLU A 141 -11.24 -42.23 -53.17
C GLU A 141 -11.95 -40.95 -52.71
N GLN A 142 -13.21 -40.74 -53.14
CA GLN A 142 -14.01 -39.60 -52.70
C GLN A 142 -14.21 -39.58 -51.18
N ASN A 143 -14.49 -40.75 -50.58
CA ASN A 143 -14.62 -40.88 -49.13
C ASN A 143 -13.31 -40.56 -48.39
N LEU A 144 -12.16 -40.98 -48.94
CA LEU A 144 -10.85 -40.67 -48.37
C LEU A 144 -10.53 -39.17 -48.48
N ILE A 145 -10.85 -38.53 -49.60
CA ILE A 145 -10.68 -37.08 -49.78
C ILE A 145 -11.54 -36.31 -48.78
N ALA A 146 -12.81 -36.69 -48.61
CA ALA A 146 -13.71 -36.06 -47.64
C ALA A 146 -13.18 -36.20 -46.20
N ARG A 147 -12.73 -37.40 -45.82
CA ARG A 147 -12.10 -37.63 -44.50
C ARG A 147 -10.81 -36.83 -44.31
N ALA A 148 -9.99 -36.70 -45.36
CA ALA A 148 -8.77 -35.91 -45.29
C ALA A 148 -9.07 -34.43 -45.06
N GLN A 149 -10.12 -33.89 -45.68
CA GLN A 149 -10.60 -32.52 -45.45
C GLN A 149 -11.10 -32.32 -44.01
N GLU A 150 -11.93 -33.24 -43.50
CA GLU A 150 -12.41 -33.20 -42.11
C GLU A 150 -11.25 -33.19 -41.10
N ILE A 151 -10.27 -34.07 -41.29
CA ILE A 151 -9.06 -34.11 -40.43
C ILE A 151 -8.27 -32.81 -40.55
N GLN A 152 -8.19 -32.21 -41.74
CA GLN A 152 -7.47 -30.95 -41.94
C GLN A 152 -8.16 -29.79 -41.20
N ASP A 153 -9.49 -29.75 -41.20
CA ASP A 153 -10.28 -28.77 -40.47
C ASP A 153 -10.13 -28.95 -38.95
N ASP A 154 -10.16 -30.18 -38.46
CA ASP A 154 -9.91 -30.50 -37.05
C ASP A 154 -8.50 -30.08 -36.60
N VAL A 155 -7.49 -30.34 -37.44
CA VAL A 155 -6.11 -29.90 -37.18
C VAL A 155 -6.02 -28.38 -37.15
N ALA A 156 -6.72 -27.66 -38.04
CA ALA A 156 -6.76 -26.21 -38.04
C ALA A 156 -7.43 -25.67 -36.76
N ALA A 157 -8.55 -26.24 -36.34
CA ALA A 157 -9.24 -25.90 -35.11
C ALA A 157 -8.37 -26.15 -33.87
N ALA A 158 -7.70 -27.30 -33.81
CA ALA A 158 -6.79 -27.64 -32.71
C ALA A 158 -5.58 -26.70 -32.63
N ARG A 159 -5.05 -26.25 -33.78
CA ARG A 159 -3.97 -25.24 -33.83
C ARG A 159 -4.46 -23.90 -33.30
N ALA A 160 -5.63 -23.43 -33.74
CA ALA A 160 -6.21 -22.18 -33.27
C ALA A 160 -6.48 -22.22 -31.75
N PHE A 161 -7.03 -23.33 -31.24
CA PHE A 161 -7.22 -23.53 -29.81
C PHE A 161 -5.91 -23.46 -29.03
N ARG A 162 -4.86 -24.16 -29.52
CA ARG A 162 -3.53 -24.14 -28.90
C ARG A 162 -2.96 -22.72 -28.80
N THR A 163 -3.03 -21.94 -29.88
CA THR A 163 -2.59 -20.55 -29.88
C THR A 163 -3.37 -19.71 -28.86
N GLY A 164 -4.68 -19.96 -28.72
CA GLY A 164 -5.50 -19.32 -27.68
C GLY A 164 -5.04 -19.65 -26.26
N VAL A 165 -4.70 -20.92 -25.99
CA VAL A 165 -4.18 -21.36 -24.69
C VAL A 165 -2.79 -20.78 -24.42
N GLU A 166 -1.90 -20.77 -25.40
CA GLU A 166 -0.56 -20.18 -25.28
C GLU A 166 -0.64 -18.69 -24.93
N GLU A 167 -1.57 -17.95 -25.53
CA GLU A 167 -1.80 -16.54 -25.21
C GLU A 167 -2.36 -16.36 -23.80
N GLN A 168 -3.24 -17.24 -23.33
CA GLN A 168 -3.72 -17.23 -21.94
C GLN A 168 -2.59 -17.50 -20.94
N ILE A 169 -1.73 -18.48 -21.23
CA ILE A 169 -0.54 -18.78 -20.42
C ILE A 169 0.39 -17.57 -20.37
N ARG A 170 0.64 -16.93 -21.51
CA ARG A 170 1.48 -15.72 -21.59
C ARG A 170 0.92 -14.59 -20.71
N ARG A 171 -0.39 -14.32 -20.78
CA ARG A 171 -1.05 -13.32 -19.91
C ARG A 171 -0.95 -13.68 -18.44
N ALA A 172 -1.12 -14.95 -18.08
CA ALA A 172 -0.99 -15.41 -16.70
C ALA A 172 0.44 -15.19 -16.18
N GLN A 173 1.47 -15.50 -16.99
CA GLN A 173 2.86 -15.26 -16.65
C GLN A 173 3.19 -13.76 -16.52
N ASP A 174 2.63 -12.91 -17.37
CA ASP A 174 2.81 -11.46 -17.27
C ASP A 174 2.20 -10.91 -15.96
N MET A 175 0.99 -11.36 -15.60
CA MET A 175 0.36 -11.01 -14.32
C MET A 175 1.15 -11.54 -13.12
N GLU A 176 1.70 -12.76 -13.19
CA GLU A 176 2.53 -13.32 -12.13
C GLU A 176 3.81 -12.49 -11.90
N ARG A 177 4.46 -12.03 -12.98
CA ARG A 177 5.61 -11.12 -12.87
C ARG A 177 5.21 -9.80 -12.24
N GLU A 178 4.08 -9.21 -12.66
CA GLU A 178 3.55 -7.98 -12.07
C GLU A 178 3.29 -8.14 -10.57
N PHE A 179 2.59 -9.21 -10.17
CA PHE A 179 2.35 -9.49 -8.75
C PHE A 179 3.64 -9.72 -7.97
N THR A 180 4.63 -10.40 -8.55
CA THR A 180 5.93 -10.59 -7.90
C THR A 180 6.59 -9.24 -7.59
N THR A 181 6.62 -8.33 -8.58
CA THR A 181 7.17 -6.98 -8.38
C THR A 181 6.38 -6.16 -7.35
N GLN A 182 5.05 -6.30 -7.30
CA GLN A 182 4.23 -5.64 -6.28
C GLN A 182 4.50 -6.20 -4.88
N ILE A 183 4.64 -7.53 -4.75
CA ILE A 183 4.98 -8.19 -3.49
C ILE A 183 6.34 -7.70 -2.98
N GLU A 184 7.36 -7.65 -3.85
CA GLU A 184 8.68 -7.13 -3.49
C GLU A 184 8.61 -5.68 -3.00
N ALA A 185 7.84 -4.83 -3.68
CA ALA A 185 7.65 -3.44 -3.27
C ALA A 185 6.94 -3.31 -1.91
N GLU A 186 5.94 -4.14 -1.63
CA GLU A 186 5.26 -4.17 -0.33
C GLU A 186 6.15 -4.76 0.78
N GLU A 187 6.99 -5.76 0.50
CA GLU A 187 7.93 -6.30 1.49
C GLU A 187 8.94 -5.24 1.94
N VAL A 188 9.41 -4.37 1.03
CA VAL A 188 10.26 -3.21 1.39
C VAL A 188 9.53 -2.26 2.34
N LYS A 189 8.25 -1.97 2.10
CA LYS A 189 7.44 -1.13 3.00
C LYS A 189 7.25 -1.80 4.35
N LEU A 190 6.99 -3.11 4.39
CA LEU A 190 6.88 -3.88 5.63
C LEU A 190 8.18 -3.89 6.42
N GLN A 191 9.33 -4.04 5.75
CA GLN A 191 10.64 -3.94 6.39
C GLN A 191 10.87 -2.56 7.01
N TRP A 192 10.50 -1.49 6.32
CA TRP A 192 10.56 -0.14 6.86
C TRP A 192 9.68 0.02 8.11
N ILE A 193 8.43 -0.45 8.07
CA ILE A 193 7.51 -0.41 9.22
C ILE A 193 8.09 -1.20 10.40
N ARG A 194 8.62 -2.42 10.16
CA ARG A 194 9.26 -3.24 11.20
C ARG A 194 10.45 -2.51 11.84
N GLY A 195 11.26 -1.83 11.03
CA GLY A 195 12.37 -1.00 11.53
C GLY A 195 11.89 0.16 12.39
N GLU A 196 10.84 0.86 11.96
CA GLU A 196 10.27 1.99 12.70
C GLU A 196 9.63 1.55 14.02
N VAL A 197 8.94 0.41 14.04
CA VAL A 197 8.41 -0.20 15.27
C VAL A 197 9.54 -0.53 16.25
N ALA A 198 10.65 -1.12 15.78
CA ALA A 198 11.80 -1.41 16.64
C ALA A 198 12.44 -0.13 17.22
N ARG A 199 12.53 0.94 16.41
CA ARG A 199 13.00 2.26 16.84
C ARG A 199 12.11 2.84 17.95
N LEU A 200 10.78 2.82 17.74
CA LEU A 200 9.80 3.30 18.73
C LEU A 200 9.84 2.47 20.01
N HIS A 201 10.01 1.15 19.92
CA HIS A 201 10.12 0.29 21.11
C HIS A 201 11.36 0.64 21.94
N THR A 202 12.49 0.92 21.28
CA THR A 202 13.71 1.38 21.95
C THR A 202 13.52 2.74 22.61
N GLN A 203 12.85 3.68 21.91
CA GLN A 203 12.54 4.99 22.45
C GLN A 203 11.60 4.90 23.67
N ASN A 204 10.60 4.01 23.62
CA ASN A 204 9.69 3.80 24.74
C ASN A 204 10.42 3.23 25.96
N GLY A 205 11.31 2.24 25.76
CA GLY A 205 12.17 1.72 26.83
C GLY A 205 13.06 2.79 27.46
N SER A 206 13.56 3.74 26.65
CA SER A 206 14.30 4.91 27.17
C SER A 206 13.42 5.84 27.98
N ALA A 207 12.20 6.12 27.53
CA ALA A 207 11.25 6.96 28.24
C ALA A 207 10.84 6.32 29.58
N ASP A 208 10.61 5.00 29.62
CA ASP A 208 10.28 4.28 30.86
C ASP A 208 11.41 4.39 31.89
N MET A 209 12.69 4.31 31.46
CA MET A 209 13.84 4.54 32.34
C MET A 209 13.91 5.98 32.88
N GLU A 210 13.53 6.97 32.07
CA GLU A 210 13.49 8.38 32.49
C GLU A 210 12.37 8.61 33.50
N VAL A 211 11.18 8.04 33.26
CA VAL A 211 10.06 8.08 34.21
C VAL A 211 10.45 7.43 35.53
N ALA A 212 11.10 6.26 35.51
CA ALA A 212 11.60 5.60 36.71
C ALA A 212 12.57 6.49 37.49
N ARG A 213 13.51 7.15 36.79
CA ARG A 213 14.47 8.10 37.40
C ARG A 213 13.77 9.29 38.05
N ILE A 214 12.81 9.91 37.35
CA ILE A 214 12.04 11.04 37.88
C ILE A 214 11.25 10.60 39.11
N ASN A 215 10.69 9.39 39.11
CA ASN A 215 9.94 8.88 40.24
C ASN A 215 10.84 8.67 41.48
N ASP A 216 12.03 8.11 41.30
CA ASP A 216 13.04 7.98 42.35
C ASP A 216 13.45 9.35 42.92
N GLU A 217 13.71 10.32 42.04
CA GLU A 217 14.09 11.67 42.45
C GLU A 217 12.94 12.41 43.16
N THR A 218 11.71 12.20 42.69
CA THR A 218 10.49 12.70 43.34
C THR A 218 10.34 12.09 44.73
N GLN A 219 10.56 10.79 44.90
CA GLN A 219 10.55 10.14 46.23
C GLN A 219 11.62 10.71 47.16
N ARG A 220 12.84 10.96 46.66
CA ARG A 220 13.90 11.61 47.44
C ARG A 220 13.51 13.02 47.87
N LEU A 221 12.91 13.80 46.98
CA LEU A 221 12.41 15.15 47.30
C LEU A 221 11.27 15.11 48.33
N PHE A 222 10.35 14.15 48.22
CA PHE A 222 9.30 13.95 49.23
C PHE A 222 9.91 13.62 50.61
N ALA A 223 10.89 12.72 50.67
CA ALA A 223 11.57 12.38 51.91
C ALA A 223 12.34 13.58 52.49
N ALA A 224 13.06 14.34 51.66
CA ALA A 224 13.75 15.56 52.06
C ALA A 224 12.76 16.63 52.56
N GLY A 225 11.63 16.80 51.88
CA GLY A 225 10.55 17.69 52.26
C GLY A 225 9.93 17.30 53.62
N ALA A 226 9.70 16.00 53.86
CA ALA A 226 9.24 15.50 55.14
C ALA A 226 10.25 15.78 56.27
N ALA A 227 11.55 15.55 56.02
CA ALA A 227 12.61 15.85 56.97
C ALA A 227 12.72 17.36 57.27
N LEU A 228 12.56 18.21 56.25
CA LEU A 228 12.53 19.67 56.42
C LEU A 228 11.31 20.13 57.22
N ARG A 229 10.12 19.58 56.97
CA ARG A 229 8.92 19.88 57.77
C ARG A 229 9.14 19.51 59.23
N LEU A 230 9.68 18.32 59.50
CA LEU A 230 10.01 17.89 60.87
C LEU A 230 11.00 18.86 61.55
N LYS A 231 12.06 19.26 60.84
CA LYS A 231 13.02 20.26 61.36
C LYS A 231 12.37 21.62 61.62
N HIS A 232 11.46 22.05 60.74
CA HIS A 232 10.73 23.31 60.91
C HIS A 232 9.79 23.25 62.11
N GLU A 233 9.04 22.16 62.30
CA GLU A 233 8.19 21.94 63.47
C GLU A 233 9.00 21.97 64.77
N LEU A 234 10.15 21.28 64.81
CA LEU A 234 11.08 21.33 65.95
C LEU A 234 11.60 22.74 66.20
N GLN A 235 11.91 23.49 65.14
CA GLN A 235 12.34 24.89 65.27
C GLN A 235 11.23 25.79 65.80
N GLU A 236 10.00 25.66 65.33
CA GLU A 236 8.83 26.42 65.80
C GLU A 236 8.49 26.07 67.25
N GLN A 237 8.60 24.80 67.63
CA GLN A 237 8.46 24.37 69.02
C GLN A 237 9.58 24.96 69.90
N GLY A 238 10.82 24.98 69.41
CA GLY A 238 11.95 25.65 70.06
C GLY A 238 11.73 27.16 70.21
N ARG A 239 11.24 27.84 69.17
CA ARG A 239 10.88 29.26 69.21
C ARG A 239 9.75 29.52 70.20
N SER A 240 8.73 28.68 70.23
CA SER A 240 7.61 28.78 71.16
C SER A 240 8.07 28.57 72.62
N ASN A 241 8.95 27.60 72.87
CA ASN A 241 9.55 27.38 74.19
C ASN A 241 10.41 28.56 74.63
N VAL A 242 11.20 29.13 73.71
CA VAL A 242 11.99 30.33 73.95
C VAL A 242 11.08 31.55 74.18
N ALA A 243 10.01 31.74 73.40
CA ALA A 243 9.04 32.81 73.60
C ALA A 243 8.29 32.66 74.94
N ALA A 244 7.96 31.44 75.35
CA ALA A 244 7.35 31.13 76.64
C ALA A 244 8.33 31.37 77.82
N GLN A 245 9.62 31.10 77.64
CA GLN A 245 10.66 31.39 78.65
C GLN A 245 11.09 32.87 78.67
N ARG A 246 10.95 33.61 77.55
CA ARG A 246 11.39 35.02 77.38
C ARG A 246 10.33 36.07 77.70
N ALA A 247 9.31 35.71 78.48
CA ALA A 247 8.49 36.68 79.21
C ALA A 247 9.25 37.36 80.39
N ILE A 248 10.59 37.36 80.40
CA ILE A 248 11.43 37.94 81.46
C ILE A 248 12.30 39.06 80.88
N LYS A 249 12.03 40.27 81.37
CA LYS A 249 12.49 41.59 80.89
C LYS A 249 14.00 41.90 81.11
N CYS A 250 14.91 40.93 81.01
CA CYS A 250 16.31 41.11 81.45
C CYS A 250 17.43 40.60 80.52
N GLU A 251 17.13 40.12 79.30
CA GLU A 251 18.16 39.59 78.37
C GLU A 251 19.24 40.61 77.98
N ALA A 252 18.91 41.90 77.99
CA ALA A 252 19.88 42.95 77.69
C ALA A 252 21.04 43.00 78.70
N ILE A 253 20.83 42.65 79.98
CA ILE A 253 21.92 42.52 80.97
C ILE A 253 22.80 41.29 80.64
N GLY A 254 22.18 40.18 80.24
CA GLY A 254 22.89 38.98 79.79
C GLY A 254 23.76 39.23 78.56
N MET A 255 23.27 40.02 77.61
CA MET A 255 24.01 40.41 76.40
C MET A 255 25.24 41.28 76.72
N LEU A 256 25.16 42.19 77.71
CA LEU A 256 26.32 42.97 78.16
C LEU A 256 27.42 42.05 78.71
N ARG A 257 27.04 41.03 79.49
CA ARG A 257 28.00 40.11 80.13
C ARG A 257 28.58 39.05 79.18
N GLN A 258 27.80 38.56 78.22
CA GLN A 258 28.23 37.51 77.30
C GLN A 258 29.17 38.00 76.20
N PHE A 259 29.10 39.29 75.84
CA PHE A 259 29.86 39.85 74.72
C PHE A 259 30.63 41.13 75.09
N PRO A 260 31.51 41.07 76.10
CA PRO A 260 32.17 42.24 76.70
C PRO A 260 32.99 43.09 75.71
N GLY A 261 33.60 42.45 74.71
CA GLY A 261 34.48 43.11 73.72
C GLY A 261 33.77 43.63 72.45
N ASN A 262 32.46 43.43 72.29
CA ASN A 262 31.76 43.85 71.06
C ASN A 262 31.10 45.22 71.25
N GLU A 263 31.81 46.28 70.88
CA GLU A 263 31.37 47.66 71.05
C GLU A 263 29.97 47.94 70.48
N ALA A 264 29.71 47.53 69.23
CA ALA A 264 28.43 47.78 68.57
C ALA A 264 27.26 47.09 69.30
N LEU A 265 27.50 45.91 69.88
CA LEU A 265 26.51 45.18 70.66
C LEU A 265 26.32 45.78 72.06
N GLN A 266 27.42 46.20 72.71
CA GLN A 266 27.39 46.91 74.00
C GLN A 266 26.59 48.21 73.91
N ILE A 267 26.84 49.04 72.89
CA ILE A 267 26.09 50.29 72.65
C ILE A 267 24.60 50.01 72.41
N ARG A 268 24.26 48.99 71.60
CA ARG A 268 22.86 48.63 71.34
C ARG A 268 22.16 48.14 72.59
N ALA A 269 22.82 47.30 73.39
CA ALA A 269 22.29 46.80 74.65
C ALA A 269 22.10 47.93 75.67
N LEU A 270 23.06 48.83 75.83
CA LEU A 270 22.95 50.01 76.70
C LEU A 270 21.82 50.96 76.27
N ARG A 271 21.64 51.20 74.97
CA ARG A 271 20.51 52.00 74.45
C ARG A 271 19.17 51.33 74.70
N ALA A 272 19.08 50.02 74.51
CA ALA A 272 17.86 49.26 74.80
C ALA A 272 17.52 49.32 76.30
N LEU A 273 18.53 49.15 77.17
CA LEU A 273 18.39 49.31 78.62
C LEU A 273 17.94 50.73 79.00
N LEU A 274 18.46 51.77 78.35
CA LEU A 274 18.03 53.15 78.56
C LEU A 274 16.54 53.34 78.23
N VAL A 275 16.06 52.78 77.11
CA VAL A 275 14.64 52.82 76.73
C VAL A 275 13.79 52.06 77.74
N MET A 276 14.24 50.87 78.15
CA MET A 276 13.53 50.03 79.13
C MET A 276 13.44 50.71 80.50
N CYS A 277 14.53 51.33 80.96
CA CYS A 277 14.59 52.07 82.21
C CYS A 277 13.66 53.30 82.23
N LYS A 278 13.13 53.78 81.10
CA LYS A 278 12.10 54.84 81.14
C LYS A 278 10.84 54.42 81.90
N LYS A 279 10.49 53.12 81.88
CA LYS A 279 9.37 52.57 82.66
C LYS A 279 9.84 52.26 84.09
N SER A 280 9.20 52.87 85.09
CA SER A 280 9.58 52.73 86.51
C SER A 280 9.57 51.27 87.01
N SER A 281 8.57 50.48 86.62
CA SER A 281 8.47 49.06 86.99
C SER A 281 9.58 48.20 86.41
N VAL A 282 10.03 48.51 85.19
CA VAL A 282 11.12 47.80 84.50
C VAL A 282 12.48 48.24 85.06
N ARG A 283 12.63 49.53 85.38
CA ARG A 283 13.83 50.07 86.02
C ARG A 283 14.12 49.39 87.35
N ARG A 284 13.10 49.25 88.21
CA ARG A 284 13.19 48.54 89.50
C ARG A 284 13.62 47.09 89.30
N GLN A 285 13.02 46.40 88.33
CA GLN A 285 13.35 45.01 88.05
C GLN A 285 14.80 44.86 87.56
N LEU A 286 15.25 45.68 86.61
CA LEU A 286 16.63 45.64 86.10
C LEU A 286 17.67 45.90 87.20
N LEU A 287 17.37 46.79 88.16
CA LEU A 287 18.23 47.03 89.32
C LEU A 287 18.35 45.80 90.23
N ILE A 288 17.25 45.09 90.48
CA ILE A 288 17.27 43.82 91.24
C ILE A 288 18.16 42.78 90.54
N TYR A 289 18.18 42.76 89.20
CA TYR A 289 18.99 41.83 88.41
C TYR A 289 20.44 42.28 88.19
N GLY A 290 20.93 43.30 88.91
CA GLY A 290 22.34 43.70 88.90
C GLY A 290 22.73 44.53 87.67
N LEU A 291 21.82 45.36 87.15
CA LEU A 291 22.15 46.33 86.10
C LEU A 291 23.30 47.25 86.51
N GLU A 292 23.41 47.59 87.79
CA GLU A 292 24.49 48.41 88.34
C GLU A 292 25.86 47.74 88.14
N ASP A 293 25.99 46.48 88.59
CA ASP A 293 27.22 45.70 88.42
C ASP A 293 27.61 45.59 86.94
N ALA A 294 26.63 45.36 86.06
CA ALA A 294 26.85 45.28 84.62
C ALA A 294 27.32 46.61 84.01
N ILE A 295 26.84 47.76 84.51
CA ILE A 295 27.30 49.08 84.05
C ILE A 295 28.77 49.29 84.42
N VAL A 296 29.15 48.95 85.65
CA VAL A 296 30.54 49.08 86.12
C VAL A 296 31.46 48.13 85.36
N GLU A 297 31.04 46.89 85.10
CA GLU A 297 31.76 45.91 84.26
C GLU A 297 32.02 46.46 82.85
N VAL A 298 31.02 47.05 82.20
CA VAL A 298 31.15 47.60 80.85
C VAL A 298 32.11 48.78 80.80
N LEU A 299 32.07 49.68 81.77
CA LEU A 299 33.03 50.80 81.87
C LEU A 299 34.48 50.32 82.03
N ARG A 300 34.70 49.24 82.79
CA ARG A 300 36.03 48.65 82.99
C ARG A 300 36.54 47.94 81.74
N GLN A 301 35.66 47.32 80.96
CA GLN A 301 36.02 46.55 79.76
C GLN A 301 36.25 47.43 78.54
N LEU A 302 35.51 48.53 78.39
CA LEU A 302 35.62 49.46 77.26
C LEU A 302 35.87 50.91 77.72
N PRO A 303 36.96 51.18 78.48
CA PRO A 303 37.20 52.50 79.08
C PRO A 303 37.56 53.57 78.05
N ARG A 304 37.98 53.17 76.83
CA ARG A 304 38.43 54.11 75.78
C ARG A 304 37.29 54.65 74.89
N GLN A 305 36.09 54.08 74.99
CA GLN A 305 35.00 54.31 74.04
C GLN A 305 34.04 55.40 74.52
N ALA A 306 34.09 56.57 73.88
CA ALA A 306 33.27 57.73 74.24
C ALA A 306 31.75 57.45 74.15
N SER A 307 31.34 56.69 73.12
CA SER A 307 29.95 56.33 72.84
C SER A 307 29.32 55.46 73.95
N VAL A 308 30.10 54.50 74.46
CA VAL A 308 29.74 53.63 75.59
C VAL A 308 29.67 54.46 76.87
N HIS A 309 30.67 55.33 77.11
CA HIS A 309 30.72 56.20 78.29
C HIS A 309 29.51 57.12 78.39
N VAL A 310 29.15 57.81 77.31
CA VAL A 310 27.98 58.70 77.29
C VAL A 310 26.68 57.93 77.54
N ALA A 311 26.51 56.75 76.92
CA ALA A 311 25.32 55.92 77.13
C ALA A 311 25.20 55.43 78.57
N VAL A 312 26.33 55.07 79.20
CA VAL A 312 26.39 54.72 80.63
C VAL A 312 26.03 55.91 81.49
N CYS A 313 26.60 57.10 81.27
CA CYS A 313 26.27 58.31 82.02
C CYS A 313 24.77 58.64 81.96
N GLN A 314 24.16 58.52 80.77
CA GLN A 314 22.71 58.72 80.60
C GLN A 314 21.88 57.68 81.38
N LEU A 315 22.33 56.42 81.40
CA LEU A 315 21.67 55.36 82.14
C LEU A 315 21.79 55.60 83.65
N VAL A 316 22.97 55.93 84.16
CA VAL A 316 23.20 56.29 85.56
C VAL A 316 22.34 57.49 85.96
N MET A 317 22.29 58.55 85.16
CA MET A 317 21.40 59.70 85.40
C MET A 317 19.93 59.29 85.54
N LEU A 318 19.46 58.36 84.71
CA LEU A 318 18.09 57.85 84.76
C LEU A 318 17.84 56.97 86.00
N LEU A 319 18.83 56.17 86.40
CA LEU A 319 18.77 55.34 87.60
C LEU A 319 18.83 56.19 88.88
N SER A 320 19.58 57.30 88.89
CA SER A 320 19.59 58.27 89.99
C SER A 320 18.29 59.09 90.09
N CYS A 321 17.38 58.99 89.12
CA CYS A 321 16.07 59.64 89.15
C CYS A 321 14.94 58.78 89.74
N THR A 322 15.20 57.52 90.12
CA THR A 322 14.22 56.71 90.85
C THR A 322 14.23 57.06 92.33
N SER A 323 13.44 58.06 92.71
CA SER A 323 13.11 58.35 94.10
C SER A 323 11.78 57.68 94.45
N ASN A 324 11.72 57.00 95.60
CA ASN A 324 10.64 57.09 96.61
C ASN A 324 10.45 55.82 97.50
N ASP A 325 11.21 54.72 97.30
CA ASP A 325 11.14 53.55 98.21
C ASP A 325 12.56 53.03 98.54
N PRO A 326 13.12 53.38 99.70
CA PRO A 326 14.44 52.88 100.13
C PRO A 326 14.41 51.41 100.60
N GLU A 327 13.24 50.79 100.80
CA GLU A 327 13.15 49.50 101.51
C GLU A 327 13.52 48.25 100.71
N ILE A 328 13.70 48.31 99.39
CA ILE A 328 13.96 47.10 98.56
C ILE A 328 15.16 47.27 97.60
N MET A 329 15.85 48.41 97.64
CA MET A 329 16.97 48.65 96.72
C MET A 329 18.30 48.33 97.38
N ARG A 330 19.09 47.45 96.75
CA ARG A 330 20.51 47.25 97.08
C ARG A 330 21.19 48.62 97.05
N THR A 331 21.90 48.99 98.12
CA THR A 331 22.64 50.25 98.20
C THR A 331 23.69 50.29 97.10
N TRP A 332 23.79 51.41 96.38
CA TRP A 332 24.76 51.54 95.29
C TRP A 332 26.19 51.45 95.82
N GLN A 333 27.04 50.74 95.09
CA GLN A 333 28.50 50.72 95.31
C GLN A 333 29.12 51.99 94.72
N THR A 334 28.75 53.12 95.30
CA THR A 334 29.00 54.45 94.73
C THR A 334 30.47 54.75 94.53
N LYS A 335 31.33 54.21 95.38
CA LYS A 335 32.79 54.33 95.23
C LYS A 335 33.28 53.62 93.96
N GLU A 336 32.85 52.38 93.72
CA GLU A 336 33.25 51.63 92.52
C GLU A 336 32.75 52.28 91.23
N LEU A 337 31.51 52.79 91.26
CA LEU A 337 30.92 53.48 90.12
C LEU A 337 31.66 54.80 89.81
N VAL A 338 31.94 55.61 90.83
CA VAL A 338 32.66 56.90 90.66
C VAL A 338 34.09 56.66 90.20
N GLU A 339 34.79 55.66 90.75
CA GLU A 339 36.13 55.28 90.31
C GLU A 339 36.14 54.76 88.87
N ALA A 340 35.19 53.91 88.49
CA ALA A 340 35.07 53.41 87.12
C ALA A 340 34.75 54.53 86.12
N LEU A 341 33.84 55.45 86.48
CA LEU A 341 33.52 56.62 85.65
C LEU A 341 34.71 57.56 85.48
N LEU A 342 35.47 57.84 86.55
CA LEU A 342 36.69 58.64 86.47
C LEU A 342 37.75 57.97 85.61
N ALA A 343 38.00 56.67 85.83
CA ALA A 343 39.01 55.92 85.09
C ALA A 343 38.68 55.82 83.60
N ALA A 344 37.42 55.54 83.26
CA ALA A 344 36.94 55.53 81.88
C ALA A 344 37.06 56.93 81.26
N CYS A 345 36.57 57.98 81.95
CA CYS A 345 36.65 59.35 81.45
C CYS A 345 38.09 59.80 81.15
N MET A 346 39.07 59.41 81.98
CA MET A 346 40.50 59.72 81.77
C MET A 346 41.16 58.86 80.68
N SER A 347 40.52 57.77 80.27
CA SER A 347 41.05 56.81 79.29
C SER A 347 40.41 56.95 77.90
N VAL A 348 39.40 57.81 77.73
CA VAL A 348 38.70 57.98 76.45
C VAL A 348 39.64 58.51 75.37
N GLU A 349 39.78 57.74 74.29
CA GLU A 349 40.41 58.20 73.05
C GLU A 349 39.32 58.87 72.22
N ALA A 350 39.27 60.20 72.22
CA ALA A 350 38.26 60.95 71.47
C ALA A 350 38.85 61.47 70.16
N ASP A 351 38.25 61.09 69.03
CA ASP A 351 38.62 61.57 67.68
C ASP A 351 38.40 63.09 67.49
N SER A 352 37.69 63.74 68.43
CA SER A 352 37.36 65.15 68.38
C SER A 352 37.32 65.80 69.78
N PRO A 353 37.83 67.03 69.94
CA PRO A 353 37.77 67.78 71.20
C PRO A 353 36.32 68.06 71.65
N THR A 354 35.35 68.05 70.74
CA THR A 354 33.92 68.21 71.05
C THR A 354 33.37 66.99 71.81
N ILE A 355 33.78 65.78 71.41
CA ILE A 355 33.35 64.51 72.04
C ILE A 355 33.98 64.39 73.44
N LEU A 356 35.25 64.80 73.57
CA LEU A 356 35.93 64.80 74.87
C LEU A 356 35.25 65.78 75.85
N SER A 357 34.88 66.97 75.38
CA SER A 357 34.11 67.95 76.17
C SER A 357 32.75 67.41 76.62
N GLU A 358 32.06 66.66 75.76
CA GLU A 358 30.78 66.01 76.09
C GLU A 358 30.94 64.92 77.16
N VAL A 359 31.98 64.08 77.05
CA VAL A 359 32.33 63.05 78.05
C VAL A 359 32.61 63.67 79.42
N TYR A 360 33.41 64.75 79.47
CA TYR A 360 33.69 65.49 80.71
C TYR A 360 32.42 66.09 81.31
N ARG A 361 31.59 66.74 80.48
CA ARG A 361 30.32 67.34 80.93
C ARG A 361 29.37 66.29 81.48
N CYS A 362 29.14 65.19 80.75
CA CYS A 362 28.24 64.13 81.19
C CYS A 362 28.71 63.47 82.49
N THR A 363 30.01 63.30 82.69
CA THR A 363 30.58 62.75 83.93
C THR A 363 30.38 63.70 85.11
N SER A 364 30.58 65.01 84.89
CA SER A 364 30.31 66.05 85.88
C SER A 364 28.83 66.10 86.28
N ASP A 365 27.93 66.04 85.30
CA ASP A 365 26.47 66.03 85.52
C ASP A 365 26.03 64.82 86.36
N VAL A 366 26.62 63.64 86.09
CA VAL A 366 26.40 62.43 86.89
C VAL A 366 26.85 62.64 88.34
N PHE A 367 28.05 63.19 88.58
CA PHE A 367 28.52 63.45 89.94
C PHE A 367 27.64 64.44 90.68
N ALA A 368 27.23 65.53 90.02
CA ALA A 368 26.29 66.50 90.59
C ALA A 368 24.96 65.83 90.95
N ARG A 369 24.47 64.90 90.12
CA ARG A 369 23.21 64.18 90.37
C ARG A 369 23.32 63.16 91.51
N ILE A 370 24.42 62.42 91.58
CA ILE A 370 24.71 61.48 92.69
C ILE A 370 24.78 62.27 94.01
N LYS A 371 25.40 63.46 94.01
CA LYS A 371 25.51 64.34 95.19
C LYS A 371 24.13 64.74 95.77
N MET A 372 23.11 64.85 94.90
CA MET A 372 21.73 65.21 95.29
C MET A 372 20.89 64.01 95.75
N THR A 373 21.42 62.78 95.66
CA THR A 373 20.66 61.54 95.88
C THR A 373 21.28 60.67 96.99
N THR A 374 21.66 61.31 98.10
CA THR A 374 22.41 60.70 99.22
C THR A 374 21.75 59.47 99.86
N GLN A 375 20.45 59.24 99.64
CA GLN A 375 19.67 58.13 100.20
C GLN A 375 19.84 56.80 99.44
N LEU A 376 20.46 56.81 98.25
CA LEU A 376 20.60 55.62 97.38
C LEU A 376 21.97 54.94 97.46
N HIS A 377 22.90 55.48 98.25
CA HIS A 377 24.32 55.15 98.22
C HIS A 377 24.75 54.48 99.52
N GLU A 378 25.69 53.52 99.43
CA GLU A 378 26.22 52.77 100.59
C GLU A 378 26.98 53.67 101.60
N ILE A 379 27.42 54.84 101.15
CA ILE A 379 28.32 55.74 101.88
C ILE A 379 27.53 56.91 102.49
N GLY A 380 27.87 57.31 103.72
CA GLY A 380 27.22 58.41 104.43
C GLY A 380 27.26 59.73 103.66
N GLY A 381 26.22 60.57 103.78
CA GLY A 381 26.05 61.77 102.94
C GLY A 381 27.14 62.85 103.07
N THR A 382 27.98 62.80 104.11
CA THR A 382 29.19 63.64 104.25
C THR A 382 30.36 63.04 103.46
N GLU A 383 30.65 61.77 103.66
CA GLU A 383 31.72 61.03 102.98
C GLU A 383 31.48 60.91 101.46
N LEU A 384 30.22 60.76 101.03
CA LEU A 384 29.83 60.81 99.62
C LEU A 384 30.14 62.18 98.99
N ARG A 385 29.90 63.28 99.73
CA ARG A 385 30.20 64.63 99.25
C ARG A 385 31.70 64.85 99.11
N GLU A 386 32.50 64.39 100.07
CA GLU A 386 33.96 64.45 99.99
C GLU A 386 34.51 63.64 98.81
N LEU A 387 34.00 62.43 98.59
CA LEU A 387 34.39 61.57 97.47
C LEU A 387 34.06 62.21 96.11
N LEU A 388 32.85 62.74 95.95
CA LEU A 388 32.43 63.41 94.71
C LEU A 388 33.14 64.75 94.50
N ASP A 389 33.42 65.51 95.55
CA ASP A 389 34.18 66.77 95.45
C ASP A 389 35.64 66.50 95.08
N GLY A 390 36.23 65.42 95.60
CA GLY A 390 37.55 64.93 95.17
C GLY A 390 37.56 64.46 93.71
N ALA A 391 36.56 63.67 93.31
CA ALA A 391 36.37 63.21 91.93
C ALA A 391 36.22 64.36 90.94
N THR A 392 35.38 65.36 91.28
CA THR A 392 35.12 66.54 90.45
C THR A 392 36.37 67.41 90.31
N LYS A 393 37.16 67.58 91.37
CA LYS A 393 38.47 68.26 91.29
C LYS A 393 39.44 67.56 90.35
N ARG A 394 39.52 66.21 90.41
CA ARG A 394 40.35 65.41 89.50
C ARG A 394 39.88 65.51 88.04
N LEU A 395 38.56 65.52 87.82
CA LEU A 395 37.95 65.70 86.52
C LEU A 395 38.29 67.07 85.91
N HIS A 396 38.20 68.15 86.70
CA HIS A 396 38.57 69.49 86.27
C HIS A 396 40.07 69.64 85.99
N ALA A 397 40.93 69.02 86.81
CA ALA A 397 42.37 69.00 86.56
C ALA A 397 42.71 68.27 85.25
N ALA A 398 42.05 67.14 84.97
CA ALA A 398 42.23 66.40 83.72
C ALA A 398 41.76 67.21 82.50
N GLN A 399 40.60 67.88 82.60
CA GLN A 399 40.05 68.73 81.53
C GLN A 399 40.97 69.91 81.17
N LEU A 400 41.66 70.50 82.16
CA LEU A 400 42.63 71.58 81.96
C LEU A 400 43.93 71.09 81.31
N ASN A 401 44.32 69.83 81.52
CA ASN A 401 45.52 69.22 80.92
C ASN A 401 45.30 68.70 79.49
N THR A 402 44.04 68.61 79.02
CA THR A 402 43.66 68.18 77.67
C THR A 402 43.27 69.33 76.72
N LYS A 403 43.35 70.59 77.20
CA LYS A 403 43.31 71.80 76.37
C LYS A 403 44.72 72.19 75.97
#